data_AF-A0A7Y4VFS6-F1
#
_entry.id   AF-A0A7Y4VFS6-F1
#
_cell.length_a   1.000
_cell.length_b   1.000
_cell.length_c   1.000
_cell.angle_alpha   90.00
_cell.angle_beta   90.00
_cell.angle_gamma   90.00
#
_symmetry.space_group_name_H-M   'P 1'
#
loop_
_entity.id
_entity.type
_entity.pdbx_description
1 polymer ?
#
loop_
_entity_poly.entity_id
_entity_poly.type
_entity_poly.pdbx_seq_one_letter_code
_entity_poly.pdbx_strand_id
1 'polypeptide(L)'
;MSSFDPATVRQAVAEFTPLRPQKFQDLIPAKDVIIELRQRRASYRAIAVLLTQHCLPTSKTAIATFCHQILGEIVRPHRRPGRKRPPSPAEPNGRVASPSQSEPADDRPPQEPPADSNGAGTPQTRSRGPRIAQVRMLKPEST
;
A
#
# COMPACT_ATOMS: atom_id res chain seq x y z
N MET A 1 13.12 18.38 -59.30
CA MET A 1 13.26 17.50 -58.11
C MET A 1 14.37 18.10 -57.27
N SER A 2 14.08 18.60 -56.07
CA SER A 2 15.11 19.19 -55.20
C SER A 2 16.12 18.11 -54.84
N SER A 3 17.38 18.33 -55.22
CA SER A 3 18.49 17.43 -54.88
C SER A 3 18.60 17.26 -53.37
N PHE A 4 18.78 16.03 -52.92
CA PHE A 4 19.04 15.71 -51.52
C PHE A 4 20.44 16.24 -51.15
N ASP A 5 20.48 17.27 -50.30
CA ASP A 5 21.74 17.81 -49.77
C ASP A 5 22.02 17.22 -48.38
N PRO A 6 23.09 16.43 -48.21
CA PRO A 6 23.42 15.82 -46.93
C PRO A 6 23.85 16.85 -45.87
N ALA A 7 24.27 18.05 -46.26
CA ALA A 7 24.67 19.09 -45.30
C ALA A 7 23.46 19.68 -44.57
N THR A 8 22.41 20.03 -45.31
CA THR A 8 21.11 20.47 -44.75
C THR A 8 20.46 19.42 -43.87
N VAL A 9 20.57 18.13 -44.21
CA VAL A 9 20.07 17.04 -43.35
C VAL A 9 20.85 16.93 -42.04
N ARG A 10 22.19 17.05 -42.06
CA ARG A 10 23.00 17.05 -40.83
C ARG A 10 22.68 18.23 -39.94
N GLN A 11 22.42 19.40 -40.52
CA GLN A 11 21.98 20.57 -39.78
C GLN A 11 20.59 20.36 -39.15
N ALA A 12 19.64 19.82 -39.90
CA ALA A 12 18.32 19.48 -39.38
C ALA A 12 18.40 18.45 -38.23
N VAL A 13 19.32 17.47 -38.31
CA VAL A 13 19.57 16.50 -37.23
C VAL A 13 20.22 17.16 -36.01
N ALA A 14 21.11 18.14 -36.20
CA ALA A 14 21.72 18.88 -35.11
C ALA A 14 20.71 19.80 -34.40
N GLU A 15 19.76 20.37 -35.14
CA GLU A 15 18.68 21.21 -34.62
C GLU A 15 17.49 20.39 -34.10
N PHE A 16 17.39 19.10 -34.47
CA PHE A 16 16.33 18.20 -34.04
C PHE A 16 16.42 17.94 -32.54
N THR A 17 15.77 18.81 -31.78
CA THR A 17 15.46 18.58 -30.38
C THR A 17 14.09 17.92 -30.34
N PRO A 18 13.97 16.65 -29.92
CA PRO A 18 12.66 16.04 -29.76
C PRO A 18 11.88 16.86 -28.74
N LEU A 19 10.86 17.57 -29.21
CA LEU A 19 9.98 18.36 -28.37
C LEU A 19 9.29 17.38 -27.42
N ARG A 20 9.74 17.33 -26.17
CA ARG A 20 9.10 16.48 -25.17
C ARG A 20 7.70 17.04 -24.97
N PRO A 21 6.62 16.34 -25.37
CA PRO A 21 5.28 16.82 -25.09
C PRO A 21 5.14 16.93 -23.57
N GLN A 22 4.94 18.16 -23.08
CA GLN A 22 4.80 18.39 -21.67
C GLN A 22 3.50 17.74 -21.20
N LYS A 23 3.62 16.88 -20.18
CA LYS A 23 2.49 16.08 -19.70
C LYS A 23 1.39 17.03 -19.22
N PHE A 24 0.16 16.72 -19.62
CA PHE A 24 -1.04 17.44 -19.19
C PHE A 24 -1.12 18.91 -19.61
N GLN A 25 -0.47 19.35 -20.70
CA GLN A 25 -0.60 20.72 -21.22
C GLN A 25 -2.06 21.17 -21.34
N ASP A 26 -2.92 20.26 -21.79
CA ASP A 26 -4.36 20.51 -21.97
C ASP A 26 -5.12 20.69 -20.64
N LEU A 27 -4.61 20.12 -19.55
CA LEU A 27 -5.24 20.19 -18.21
C LEU A 27 -4.65 21.29 -17.33
N ILE A 28 -3.48 21.86 -17.69
CA ILE A 28 -2.87 22.96 -16.94
C ILE A 28 -3.83 24.17 -16.84
N PRO A 29 -4.52 24.62 -17.91
CA PRO A 29 -5.46 25.73 -17.82
C PRO A 29 -6.66 25.44 -16.90
N ALA A 30 -7.10 24.18 -16.83
CA ALA A 30 -8.24 23.76 -16.02
C ALA A 30 -7.84 23.36 -14.58
N LYS A 31 -6.59 23.60 -14.17
CA LYS A 31 -6.05 23.14 -12.88
C LYS A 31 -6.90 23.61 -11.70
N ASP A 32 -7.22 24.90 -11.65
CA ASP A 32 -7.95 25.48 -10.52
C ASP A 32 -9.37 24.94 -10.42
N VAL A 33 -10.03 24.74 -11.58
CA VAL A 33 -11.35 24.10 -11.66
C VAL A 33 -11.30 22.66 -11.15
N ILE A 34 -10.28 21.89 -11.56
CA ILE A 34 -10.09 20.50 -11.08
C ILE A 34 -9.87 20.49 -9.56
N ILE A 35 -9.09 21.42 -9.03
CA ILE A 35 -8.86 21.56 -7.59
C ILE A 35 -10.18 21.81 -6.86
N GLU A 36 -10.99 22.75 -7.33
CA GLU A 36 -12.28 23.09 -6.71
C GLU A 36 -13.23 21.88 -6.72
N LEU A 37 -13.31 21.16 -7.83
CA LEU A 37 -14.14 19.96 -7.94
C LEU A 37 -13.67 18.86 -6.98
N ARG A 38 -12.35 18.70 -6.79
CA ARG A 38 -11.80 17.73 -5.83
C ARG A 38 -12.04 18.13 -4.38
N GLN A 39 -11.98 19.42 -4.06
CA GLN A 39 -12.37 19.93 -2.74
C GLN A 39 -13.85 19.63 -2.43
N ARG A 40 -14.72 19.73 -3.45
CA ARG A 40 -16.13 19.31 -3.38
C ARG A 40 -16.33 17.79 -3.43
N ARG A 41 -15.25 17.00 -3.33
CA ARG A 41 -15.23 15.53 -3.39
C ARG A 41 -15.83 14.93 -4.66
N ALA A 42 -15.82 15.66 -5.78
CA ALA A 42 -16.24 15.12 -7.06
C ALA A 42 -15.37 13.93 -7.47
N SER A 43 -16.01 12.89 -8.01
CA SER A 43 -15.29 11.72 -8.51
C SER A 43 -14.50 12.05 -9.78
N TYR A 44 -13.40 11.34 -10.03
CA TYR A 44 -12.62 11.53 -11.26
C TYR A 44 -13.46 11.33 -12.54
N ARG A 45 -14.47 10.44 -12.49
CA ARG A 45 -15.39 10.24 -13.62
C ARG A 45 -16.27 11.48 -13.84
N ALA A 46 -16.83 12.04 -12.78
CA ALA A 46 -17.68 13.23 -12.88
C ALA A 46 -16.88 14.44 -13.40
N ILE A 47 -15.65 14.62 -12.92
CA ILE A 47 -14.74 15.67 -13.39
C ILE A 47 -14.45 15.50 -14.89
N ALA A 48 -14.11 14.28 -15.34
CA ALA A 48 -13.84 14.02 -16.75
C ALA A 48 -15.06 14.30 -17.66
N VAL A 49 -16.27 13.95 -17.21
CA VAL A 49 -17.51 14.26 -17.95
C VAL A 49 -17.71 15.77 -18.06
N LEU A 50 -17.57 16.50 -16.96
CA LEU A 50 -17.75 17.96 -16.94
C LEU A 50 -16.71 18.67 -17.82
N LEU A 51 -15.44 18.28 -17.72
CA LEU A 51 -14.37 18.86 -18.54
C LEU A 51 -14.53 18.52 -20.02
N THR A 52 -15.01 17.32 -20.35
CA THR A 52 -15.34 16.93 -21.74
C THR A 52 -16.48 17.77 -22.31
N GLN A 53 -17.42 18.22 -21.48
CA GLN A 53 -18.52 19.09 -21.91
C GLN A 53 -18.10 20.54 -22.15
N HIS A 54 -17.12 21.07 -21.40
CA HIS A 54 -16.88 22.51 -21.35
C HIS A 54 -15.47 22.97 -21.73
N CYS A 55 -14.46 22.11 -21.56
CA CYS A 55 -13.07 22.50 -21.75
C CYS A 55 -12.49 21.73 -22.93
N LEU A 56 -12.28 20.43 -22.77
CA LEU A 56 -11.60 19.55 -23.73
C LEU A 56 -11.98 18.08 -23.46
N PRO A 57 -12.01 17.21 -24.48
CA PRO A 57 -12.27 15.79 -24.29
C PRO A 57 -11.17 15.16 -23.44
N THR A 58 -11.53 14.72 -22.23
CA THR A 58 -10.57 14.20 -21.23
C THR A 58 -11.08 12.89 -20.64
N SER A 59 -10.16 11.95 -20.44
CA SER A 59 -10.49 10.65 -19.87
C SER A 59 -10.39 10.65 -18.35
N LYS A 60 -11.16 9.79 -17.68
CA LYS A 60 -11.06 9.57 -16.23
C LYS A 60 -9.62 9.28 -15.79
N THR A 61 -8.88 8.50 -16.57
CA THR A 61 -7.50 8.12 -16.26
C THR A 61 -6.55 9.31 -16.34
N ALA A 62 -6.73 10.21 -17.31
CA ALA A 62 -5.96 11.45 -17.42
C ALA A 62 -6.18 12.37 -16.20
N ILE A 63 -7.43 12.50 -15.73
CA ILE A 63 -7.74 13.28 -14.53
C ILE A 63 -7.13 12.63 -13.27
N ALA A 64 -7.23 11.31 -13.14
CA ALA A 64 -6.65 10.60 -12.00
C ALA A 64 -5.12 10.75 -11.94
N THR A 65 -4.43 10.59 -13.07
CA THR A 65 -2.97 10.79 -13.11
C THR A 65 -2.59 12.24 -12.89
N PHE A 66 -3.36 13.21 -13.40
CA PHE A 66 -3.17 14.63 -13.10
C PHE A 66 -3.30 14.93 -11.61
N CYS A 67 -4.36 14.46 -10.95
CA CYS A 67 -4.56 14.67 -9.52
C CYS A 67 -3.43 14.04 -8.69
N HIS A 68 -2.97 12.84 -9.05
CA HIS A 68 -1.87 12.19 -8.33
C HIS A 68 -0.52 12.88 -8.57
N GLN A 69 -0.21 13.30 -9.80
CA GLN A 69 1.11 13.83 -10.17
C GLN A 69 1.24 15.33 -9.90
N ILE A 70 0.18 16.12 -10.14
CA ILE A 70 0.23 17.59 -10.09
C ILE A 70 -0.34 18.13 -8.79
N LEU A 71 -1.44 17.55 -8.30
CA LEU A 71 -2.02 17.96 -7.01
C LEU A 71 -1.37 17.24 -5.83
N GLY A 72 -0.55 16.22 -6.11
CA GLY A 72 0.07 15.39 -5.07
C GLY A 72 -0.99 14.77 -4.16
N GLU A 73 -2.21 14.51 -4.67
CA GLU A 73 -3.27 13.89 -3.89
C GLU A 73 -2.69 12.60 -3.32
N ILE A 74 -2.43 12.63 -2.01
CA ILE A 74 -1.73 11.56 -1.34
C ILE A 74 -2.72 10.40 -1.36
N VAL A 75 -2.54 9.49 -2.32
CA VAL A 75 -2.93 8.09 -2.19
C VAL A 75 -2.10 7.59 -1.03
N ARG A 76 -2.47 7.95 0.21
CA ARG A 76 -1.81 7.41 1.38
C ARG A 76 -2.00 5.92 1.19
N PRO A 77 -0.94 5.11 1.01
CA PRO A 77 -1.09 3.70 1.26
C PRO A 77 -1.69 3.68 2.66
N HIS A 78 -2.92 3.18 2.79
CA HIS A 78 -3.65 3.14 4.04
C HIS A 78 -2.84 2.21 4.96
N ARG A 79 -1.73 2.74 5.50
CA ARG A 79 -0.88 2.12 6.50
C ARG A 79 -1.84 1.95 7.64
N ARG A 80 -2.34 0.71 7.75
CA ARG A 80 -3.22 0.28 8.82
C ARG A 80 -2.62 0.86 10.10
N PRO A 81 -3.34 1.74 10.83
CA PRO A 81 -2.87 2.20 12.12
C PRO A 81 -2.50 0.93 12.90
N GLY A 82 -1.22 0.81 13.27
CA GLY A 82 -0.71 -0.38 13.94
C GLY A 82 -1.66 -0.73 15.07
N ARG A 83 -2.30 -1.90 14.97
CA ARG A 83 -3.18 -2.44 16.01
C ARG A 83 -2.38 -2.40 17.31
N LYS A 84 -2.74 -1.47 18.21
CA LYS A 84 -2.10 -1.37 19.52
C LYS A 84 -2.28 -2.72 20.21
N ARG A 85 -1.18 -3.45 20.36
CA ARG A 85 -1.12 -4.64 21.20
C ARG A 85 -1.13 -4.13 22.64
N PRO A 86 -2.10 -4.50 23.49
CA PRO A 86 -1.99 -4.20 24.90
C PRO A 86 -0.77 -4.94 25.47
N PRO A 87 0.03 -4.31 26.37
CA PRO A 87 1.07 -5.03 27.09
C PRO A 87 0.40 -6.08 27.99
N SER A 88 0.76 -7.34 27.80
CA SER A 88 0.44 -8.40 28.77
C SER A 88 1.27 -8.16 30.03
N PRO A 89 0.68 -8.17 31.24
CA PRO A 89 1.46 -8.13 32.46
C PRO A 89 2.14 -9.49 32.64
N ALA A 90 3.47 -9.50 32.60
CA ALA A 90 4.25 -10.64 33.04
C ALA A 90 4.81 -10.29 34.42
N GLU A 91 4.19 -10.84 35.45
CA GLU A 91 4.78 -10.97 36.78
C GLU A 91 5.92 -12.01 36.73
N PRO A 92 7.03 -11.76 37.42
CA PRO A 92 7.47 -12.76 38.38
C PRO A 92 7.90 -12.13 39.71
N ASN A 93 7.02 -12.27 40.69
CA ASN A 93 7.27 -12.65 42.09
C ASN A 93 8.60 -12.19 42.74
N GLY A 94 8.51 -11.23 43.66
CA GLY A 94 9.64 -10.78 44.48
C GLY A 94 9.25 -9.85 45.65
N ARG A 95 8.65 -10.44 46.69
CA ARG A 95 8.81 -10.09 48.13
C ARG A 95 8.45 -8.66 48.63
N VAL A 96 7.30 -8.61 49.31
CA VAL A 96 6.91 -7.82 50.52
C VAL A 96 6.83 -6.28 50.44
N ALA A 97 5.60 -5.76 50.39
CA ALA A 97 5.02 -4.84 51.39
C ALA A 97 3.53 -4.55 51.07
N SER A 98 2.64 -4.83 52.02
CA SER A 98 1.22 -4.42 52.13
C SER A 98 1.01 -2.91 51.85
N PRO A 99 -0.21 -2.39 51.49
CA PRO A 99 -1.46 -2.71 52.22
C PRO A 99 -2.82 -2.66 51.46
N SER A 100 -3.80 -3.23 52.17
CA SER A 100 -5.22 -2.84 52.26
C SER A 100 -6.20 -3.14 51.11
N GLN A 101 -7.02 -4.16 51.41
CA GLN A 101 -8.50 -4.17 51.37
C GLN A 101 -9.21 -3.76 50.07
N SER A 102 -9.81 -4.73 49.38
CA SER A 102 -11.29 -4.91 49.36
C SER A 102 -11.68 -6.17 48.57
N GLU A 103 -12.29 -7.13 49.26
CA GLU A 103 -13.15 -8.20 48.73
C GLU A 103 -14.63 -7.78 48.94
N PRO A 104 -15.66 -8.49 48.40
CA PRO A 104 -15.62 -9.75 47.65
C PRO A 104 -16.42 -9.75 46.33
N ALA A 105 -16.12 -10.73 45.47
CA ALA A 105 -17.07 -11.28 44.51
C ALA A 105 -17.38 -12.72 44.94
N ASP A 106 -18.67 -13.01 45.13
CA ASP A 106 -19.18 -14.30 45.59
C ASP A 106 -19.32 -15.31 44.43
N ASP A 107 -18.87 -16.53 44.75
CA ASP A 107 -19.36 -17.86 44.36
C ASP A 107 -19.43 -18.34 42.89
N ARG A 108 -18.57 -19.31 42.52
CA ARG A 108 -18.95 -20.73 42.22
C ARG A 108 -17.82 -21.54 41.52
N PRO A 109 -17.49 -22.79 41.94
CA PRO A 109 -16.55 -23.71 41.25
C PRO A 109 -17.26 -24.97 40.66
N PRO A 110 -16.57 -26.10 40.28
CA PRO A 110 -15.99 -26.45 38.96
C PRO A 110 -16.50 -27.81 38.38
N GLN A 111 -16.15 -28.21 37.12
CA GLN A 111 -15.74 -29.59 36.71
C GLN A 111 -15.71 -29.89 35.18
N GLU A 112 -14.49 -30.12 34.66
CA GLU A 112 -13.89 -31.25 33.89
C GLU A 112 -14.37 -31.85 32.51
N PRO A 113 -13.44 -32.51 31.74
CA PRO A 113 -13.39 -32.65 30.25
C PRO A 113 -13.72 -34.11 29.78
N PRO A 114 -13.42 -34.66 28.55
CA PRO A 114 -12.09 -34.82 27.90
C PRO A 114 -12.06 -34.85 26.33
N ALA A 115 -10.86 -34.91 25.71
CA ALA A 115 -10.52 -35.87 24.63
C ALA A 115 -9.09 -35.62 24.06
N ASP A 116 -8.30 -36.69 24.11
CA ASP A 116 -6.88 -36.83 23.83
C ASP A 116 -6.41 -36.51 22.40
N SER A 117 -5.13 -36.14 22.26
CA SER A 117 -4.16 -37.00 21.52
C SER A 117 -2.72 -36.50 21.59
N ASN A 118 -1.87 -37.45 21.97
CA ASN A 118 -0.42 -37.48 22.05
C ASN A 118 0.34 -36.87 20.85
N GLY A 119 1.50 -36.27 21.17
CA GLY A 119 2.54 -36.00 20.17
C GLY A 119 3.66 -35.14 20.74
N ALA A 120 4.64 -35.77 21.38
CA ALA A 120 5.88 -35.12 21.80
C ALA A 120 6.52 -34.38 20.62
N GLY A 121 6.67 -33.07 20.76
CA GLY A 121 7.38 -32.22 19.83
C GLY A 121 7.52 -30.84 20.44
N THR A 122 8.74 -30.48 20.83
CA THR A 122 9.08 -29.13 21.28
C THR A 122 8.45 -28.08 20.34
N PRO A 123 7.81 -27.02 20.86
CA PRO A 123 7.22 -26.00 20.00
C PRO A 123 8.36 -25.20 19.36
N GLN A 124 8.86 -25.66 18.20
CA GLN A 124 9.79 -24.87 17.40
C GLN A 124 9.07 -23.61 16.93
N THR A 125 9.43 -22.50 17.55
CA THR A 125 8.97 -21.16 17.24
C THR A 125 9.25 -20.87 15.78
N ARG A 126 8.23 -20.97 14.92
CA ARG A 126 8.40 -20.70 13.48
C ARG A 126 8.79 -19.23 13.30
N SER A 127 10.01 -18.99 12.83
CA SER A 127 10.48 -17.63 12.53
C SER A 127 9.58 -16.97 11.49
N ARG A 128 9.34 -15.67 11.65
CA ARG A 128 8.58 -14.87 10.68
C ARG A 128 9.52 -14.39 9.58
N GLY A 129 9.18 -14.75 8.35
CA GLY A 129 9.93 -14.44 7.13
C GLY A 129 9.47 -15.35 5.98
N PRO A 130 9.97 -15.15 4.75
CA PRO A 130 9.70 -16.05 3.63
C PRO A 130 10.04 -17.50 4.01
N ARG A 131 9.08 -18.42 3.87
CA ARG A 131 9.25 -19.82 4.27
C ARG A 131 9.73 -20.65 3.08
N ILE A 132 11.00 -21.05 3.11
CA ILE A 132 11.56 -21.98 2.13
C ILE A 132 11.20 -23.41 2.56
N ALA A 133 10.76 -24.23 1.61
CA ALA A 133 10.44 -25.63 1.85
C ALA A 133 11.70 -26.44 2.23
N GLN A 134 11.57 -27.34 3.20
CA GLN A 134 12.64 -28.28 3.54
C GLN A 134 12.56 -29.48 2.60
N VAL A 135 13.49 -29.60 1.65
CA VAL A 135 13.62 -30.79 0.81
C VAL A 135 14.45 -31.84 1.56
N ARG A 136 13.85 -33.00 1.84
CA ARG A 136 14.59 -34.17 2.35
C ARG A 136 14.98 -35.02 1.14
N MET A 137 16.28 -35.22 0.94
CA MET A 137 16.78 -36.11 -0.11
C MET A 137 16.46 -37.56 0.28
N LEU A 138 15.82 -38.29 -0.63
CA LEU A 138 15.69 -39.74 -0.51
C LEU A 138 17.09 -40.34 -0.63
N LYS A 139 17.42 -41.28 0.27
CA LYS A 139 18.71 -41.98 0.24
C LYS A 139 18.77 -42.80 -1.07
N PRO A 140 19.91 -42.78 -1.79
CA PRO A 140 20.06 -43.64 -2.96
C PRO A 140 20.09 -45.11 -2.48
N GLU A 141 19.19 -45.91 -3.03
CA GLU A 141 19.22 -47.37 -2.88
C GLU A 141 20.51 -47.88 -3.53
N SER A 142 21.42 -48.43 -2.73
CA SER A 142 22.65 -49.04 -3.23
C SER A 142 22.27 -50.40 -3.84
N THR A 143 22.54 -50.58 -5.14
CA THR A 143 22.46 -51.89 -5.81
C THR A 143 23.80 -52.60 -5.71
#